data_AF-A0A8H3BXH7-F1
#
_entry.id   AF-A0A8H3BXH7-F1
#
_cell.length_a   1.000
_cell.length_b   1.000
_cell.length_c   1.000
_cell.angle_alpha   90.00
_cell.angle_beta   90.00
_cell.angle_gamma   90.00
#
_symmetry.space_group_name_H-M   'P 1'
#
loop_
_entity.id
_entity.type
_entity.pdbx_description
1 polymer ?
#
loop_
_entity_poly.entity_id
_entity_poly.type
_entity_poly.pdbx_seq_one_letter_code
_entity_poly.pdbx_strand_id
1 'polypeptide(L)'
;MNYMGGNGVNIPLAADKAYFGTPYPAIAFNGTGPNPDRQEASHPHQVVEYGSEYLVPDLGADKVWRLTKTSSGAFQNSGYIQQPAGSGPRHIVTKGTTLYTLHELSNTLTQQTIPSLGSTTQPPVAASVSIVPSDSPNPSSLGAAELFVSPVSSAFPTQYLYATNRGDTSDAVAIVSIANNTLKVVGHVRTGVNFVRGAALSPGDGKYLAVAGQNSGDVVIFERINKGTGLKEIARVSGLTQPTSITWL
;
A
#
# COMPACT_ATOMS: atom_id res chain seq x y z
N MET A 1 -13.80 3.18 -1.48
CA MET A 1 -13.47 3.91 -0.24
C MET A 1 -13.43 5.39 -0.54
N ASN A 2 -13.87 6.22 0.39
CA ASN A 2 -13.86 7.66 0.27
C ASN A 2 -12.89 8.23 1.32
N TYR A 3 -11.72 8.67 0.85
CA TYR A 3 -10.63 9.17 1.69
C TYR A 3 -11.06 10.37 2.53
N MET A 4 -11.65 11.40 1.91
CA MET A 4 -12.04 12.63 2.62
C MET A 4 -13.27 12.43 3.51
N GLY A 5 -14.12 11.46 3.18
CA GLY A 5 -15.40 11.24 3.87
C GLY A 5 -15.35 10.25 5.03
N GLY A 6 -14.21 9.59 5.29
CA GLY A 6 -14.10 8.57 6.34
C GLY A 6 -15.10 7.43 6.16
N ASN A 7 -15.41 7.04 4.92
CA ASN A 7 -16.44 6.04 4.66
C ASN A 7 -16.14 5.16 3.44
N GLY A 8 -16.95 4.12 3.26
CA GLY A 8 -16.89 3.21 2.12
C GLY A 8 -18.28 2.80 1.65
N VAL A 9 -18.39 2.42 0.39
CA VAL A 9 -19.59 1.81 -0.17
C VAL A 9 -19.18 0.61 -1.00
N ASN A 10 -19.96 -0.46 -0.93
CA ASN A 10 -19.86 -1.55 -1.87
C ASN A 10 -21.03 -1.53 -2.84
N ILE A 11 -20.68 -1.70 -4.11
CA ILE A 11 -21.62 -1.65 -5.22
C ILE A 11 -21.48 -3.00 -5.94
N PRO A 12 -22.53 -3.83 -6.00
CA PRO A 12 -22.46 -5.08 -6.72
C PRO A 12 -22.33 -4.81 -8.22
N LEU A 13 -21.75 -5.76 -8.94
CA LEU A 13 -21.84 -5.77 -10.40
C LEU A 13 -23.13 -6.49 -10.82
N ALA A 14 -23.71 -6.06 -11.93
CA ALA A 14 -24.75 -6.81 -12.63
C ALA A 14 -24.22 -8.21 -13.03
N ALA A 15 -25.13 -9.14 -13.33
CA ALA A 15 -24.76 -10.53 -13.64
C ALA A 15 -23.80 -10.66 -14.85
N ASP A 16 -23.93 -9.77 -15.82
CA ASP A 16 -23.06 -9.66 -17.00
C ASP A 16 -21.75 -8.90 -16.74
N LYS A 17 -21.59 -8.32 -15.54
CA LYS A 17 -20.47 -7.48 -15.10
C LYS A 17 -20.26 -6.19 -15.90
N ALA A 18 -21.21 -5.81 -16.76
CA ALA A 18 -21.12 -4.62 -17.60
C ALA A 18 -21.54 -3.33 -16.86
N TYR A 19 -22.34 -3.48 -15.80
CA TYR A 19 -22.91 -2.35 -15.06
C TYR A 19 -22.77 -2.51 -13.55
N PHE A 20 -22.73 -1.39 -12.85
CA PHE A 20 -22.90 -1.34 -11.41
C PHE A 20 -24.38 -1.44 -11.04
N GLY A 21 -24.70 -2.26 -10.03
CA GLY A 21 -26.04 -2.37 -9.45
C GLY A 21 -26.29 -1.31 -8.36
N THR A 22 -27.35 -1.52 -7.58
CA THR A 22 -27.71 -0.62 -6.47
C THR A 22 -26.65 -0.67 -5.36
N PRO A 23 -26.09 0.47 -4.95
CA PRO A 23 -25.16 0.53 -3.82
C PRO A 23 -25.79 0.04 -2.51
N TYR A 24 -25.02 -0.68 -1.71
CA TYR A 24 -25.38 -0.96 -0.33
C TYR A 24 -25.23 0.29 0.56
N PRO A 25 -25.77 0.29 1.79
CA PRO A 25 -25.55 1.39 2.73
C PRO A 25 -24.06 1.67 2.95
N ALA A 26 -23.73 2.94 3.15
CA ALA A 26 -22.37 3.35 3.42
C ALA A 26 -21.88 2.82 4.78
N ILE A 27 -20.61 2.43 4.82
CA ILE A 27 -19.89 2.03 6.03
C ILE A 27 -19.15 3.27 6.53
N ALA A 28 -19.42 3.70 7.75
CA ALA A 28 -18.67 4.78 8.38
C ALA A 28 -17.45 4.23 9.12
N PHE A 29 -16.35 4.96 9.02
CA PHE A 29 -15.13 4.77 9.78
C PHE A 29 -14.90 5.99 10.65
N ASN A 30 -14.62 5.77 11.93
CA ASN A 30 -14.46 6.85 12.91
C ASN A 30 -13.11 6.73 13.61
N GLY A 31 -12.43 7.85 13.77
CA GLY A 31 -11.15 7.94 14.44
C GLY A 31 -10.37 9.15 13.97
N THR A 32 -9.37 9.50 14.75
CA THR A 32 -8.40 10.56 14.49
C THR A 32 -7.03 10.07 14.94
N GLY A 33 -5.99 10.76 14.52
CA GLY A 33 -4.61 10.49 14.90
C GLY A 33 -3.96 11.75 15.50
N PRO A 34 -2.70 11.64 15.96
CA PRO A 34 -2.00 12.74 16.62
C PRO A 34 -1.58 13.87 15.67
N ASN A 35 -1.60 13.68 14.35
CA ASN A 35 -1.27 14.74 13.39
C ASN A 35 -2.56 15.51 12.99
N PRO A 36 -2.80 16.72 13.52
CA PRO A 36 -4.06 17.44 13.30
C PRO A 36 -4.28 17.89 11.84
N ASP A 37 -3.22 18.00 11.04
CA ASP A 37 -3.30 18.45 9.65
C ASP A 37 -3.58 17.30 8.67
N ARG A 38 -3.36 16.05 9.10
CA ARG A 38 -3.40 14.86 8.24
C ARG A 38 -4.28 13.74 8.78
N GLN A 39 -4.72 13.84 10.04
CA GLN A 39 -5.42 12.81 10.79
C GLN A 39 -6.56 13.42 11.62
N GLU A 40 -7.20 14.46 11.07
CA GLU A 40 -8.35 15.15 11.66
C GLU A 40 -9.61 14.28 11.68
N ALA A 41 -9.67 13.27 10.81
CA ALA A 41 -10.75 12.31 10.69
C ALA A 41 -10.21 10.98 10.14
N SER A 42 -11.10 10.02 9.90
CA SER A 42 -10.77 8.77 9.21
C SER A 42 -10.49 9.02 7.72
N HIS A 43 -9.43 8.38 7.21
CA HIS A 43 -8.99 8.45 5.82
C HIS A 43 -8.64 7.06 5.26
N PRO A 44 -9.65 6.22 4.95
CA PRO A 44 -9.45 4.88 4.39
C PRO A 44 -8.83 4.96 2.99
N HIS A 45 -7.75 4.22 2.74
CA HIS A 45 -6.92 4.42 1.55
C HIS A 45 -6.84 3.21 0.60
N GLN A 46 -7.02 1.98 1.10
CA GLN A 46 -6.97 0.76 0.28
C GLN A 46 -8.04 -0.24 0.73
N VAL A 47 -8.35 -1.24 -0.10
CA VAL A 47 -9.11 -2.43 0.30
C VAL A 47 -8.33 -3.66 -0.16
N VAL A 48 -8.07 -4.59 0.76
CA VAL A 48 -7.41 -5.87 0.48
C VAL A 48 -8.28 -7.00 0.98
N GLU A 49 -8.59 -7.96 0.12
CA GLU A 49 -9.31 -9.17 0.50
C GLU A 49 -8.40 -10.09 1.33
N TYR A 50 -8.95 -10.66 2.41
CA TYR A 50 -8.24 -11.55 3.33
C TYR A 50 -9.20 -12.64 3.84
N GLY A 51 -9.17 -13.81 3.20
CA GLY A 51 -10.08 -14.90 3.54
C GLY A 51 -11.54 -14.51 3.31
N SER A 52 -12.34 -14.48 4.38
CA SER A 52 -13.74 -14.02 4.36
C SER A 52 -13.91 -12.55 4.75
N GLU A 53 -12.82 -11.85 5.00
CA GLU A 53 -12.79 -10.45 5.45
C GLU A 53 -12.11 -9.54 4.42
N TYR A 54 -12.24 -8.24 4.65
CA TYR A 54 -11.57 -7.20 3.87
C TYR A 54 -10.88 -6.23 4.82
N LEU A 55 -9.61 -5.94 4.54
CA LEU A 55 -8.75 -5.09 5.34
C LEU A 55 -8.62 -3.72 4.68
N VAL A 56 -8.72 -2.65 5.47
CA VAL A 56 -8.76 -1.27 4.99
C VAL A 56 -7.80 -0.43 5.83
N PRO A 57 -6.56 -0.18 5.36
CA PRO A 57 -5.67 0.78 6.01
C PRO A 57 -6.29 2.17 5.97
N ASP A 58 -6.22 2.83 7.12
CA ASP A 58 -6.76 4.14 7.35
C ASP A 58 -5.70 5.05 7.94
N LEU A 59 -5.29 6.02 7.12
CA LEU A 59 -4.25 6.98 7.43
C LEU A 59 -4.64 7.83 8.64
N GLY A 60 -5.89 8.28 8.66
CA GLY A 60 -6.36 9.26 9.62
C GLY A 60 -6.68 8.68 10.99
N ALA A 61 -7.04 7.40 11.07
CA ALA A 61 -7.38 6.74 12.32
C ALA A 61 -6.25 5.89 12.93
N ASP A 62 -5.09 5.78 12.28
CA ASP A 62 -3.99 4.86 12.63
C ASP A 62 -4.47 3.41 12.84
N LYS A 63 -5.29 2.91 11.90
CA LYS A 63 -5.92 1.59 11.98
C LYS A 63 -5.86 0.87 10.64
N VAL A 64 -5.96 -0.45 10.71
CA VAL A 64 -6.44 -1.27 9.59
C VAL A 64 -7.81 -1.80 9.98
N TRP A 65 -8.87 -1.25 9.39
CA TRP A 65 -10.24 -1.72 9.62
C TRP A 65 -10.47 -3.10 9.01
N ARG A 66 -11.35 -3.86 9.63
CA ARG A 66 -11.76 -5.19 9.18
C ARG A 66 -13.23 -5.16 8.81
N LEU A 67 -13.57 -5.60 7.61
CA LEU A 67 -14.94 -5.67 7.13
C LEU A 67 -15.35 -7.12 6.89
N THR A 68 -16.59 -7.44 7.21
CA THR A 68 -17.24 -8.70 6.81
C THR A 68 -18.49 -8.41 6.01
N LYS A 69 -18.94 -9.40 5.23
CA LYS A 69 -20.24 -9.34 4.55
C LYS A 69 -21.34 -9.88 5.45
N THR A 70 -22.45 -9.17 5.52
CA THR A 70 -23.70 -9.66 6.10
C THR A 70 -24.32 -10.72 5.19
N SER A 71 -25.37 -11.39 5.67
CA SER A 71 -26.18 -12.31 4.86
C SER A 71 -26.83 -11.65 3.63
N SER A 72 -27.03 -10.33 3.65
CA SER A 72 -27.56 -9.58 2.50
C SER A 72 -26.49 -9.15 1.49
N GLY A 73 -25.21 -9.39 1.80
CA GLY A 73 -24.07 -8.95 0.98
C GLY A 73 -23.57 -7.54 1.26
N ALA A 74 -24.19 -6.81 2.21
CA ALA A 74 -23.68 -5.52 2.67
C ALA A 74 -22.39 -5.73 3.46
N PHE A 75 -21.42 -4.81 3.33
CA PHE A 75 -20.27 -4.84 4.24
C PHE A 75 -20.60 -4.15 5.57
N GLN A 76 -19.99 -4.64 6.64
CA GLN A 76 -20.05 -4.05 7.97
C GLN A 76 -18.67 -4.00 8.62
N ASN A 77 -18.41 -2.98 9.42
CA ASN A 77 -17.20 -2.88 10.24
C ASN A 77 -17.23 -3.96 11.34
N SER A 78 -16.18 -4.78 11.39
CA SER A 78 -16.05 -5.95 12.28
C SER A 78 -14.81 -5.85 13.20
N GLY A 79 -14.30 -4.64 13.38
CA GLY A 79 -13.15 -4.34 14.23
C GLY A 79 -11.98 -3.75 13.46
N TYR A 80 -10.82 -3.70 14.12
CA TYR A 80 -9.61 -3.12 13.55
C TYR A 80 -8.35 -3.76 14.15
N ILE A 81 -7.25 -3.60 13.43
CA ILE A 81 -5.89 -3.87 13.88
C ILE A 81 -5.21 -2.52 14.11
N GLN A 82 -4.80 -2.27 15.35
CA GLN A 82 -4.16 -1.01 15.75
C GLN A 82 -2.80 -0.87 15.06
N GLN A 83 -2.53 0.33 14.56
CA GLN A 83 -1.24 0.72 13.99
C GLN A 83 -0.55 1.76 14.91
N PRO A 84 0.77 2.00 14.77
CA PRO A 84 1.46 2.99 15.58
C PRO A 84 0.84 4.38 15.44
N ALA A 85 0.73 5.13 16.54
CA ALA A 85 0.17 6.48 16.51
C ALA A 85 1.02 7.42 15.64
N GLY A 86 0.36 8.19 14.78
CA GLY A 86 0.99 9.14 13.86
C GLY A 86 1.66 8.49 12.64
N SER A 87 1.46 7.19 12.43
CA SER A 87 2.12 6.47 11.33
C SER A 87 1.42 6.69 10.00
N GLY A 88 0.08 6.77 10.01
CA GLY A 88 -0.72 6.96 8.81
C GLY A 88 -0.66 5.77 7.84
N PRO A 89 -1.29 4.63 8.18
CA PRO A 89 -1.39 3.46 7.31
C PRO A 89 -1.95 3.81 5.92
N ARG A 90 -1.21 3.49 4.86
CA ARG A 90 -1.61 3.80 3.48
C ARG A 90 -1.95 2.54 2.71
N HIS A 91 -0.96 1.70 2.43
CA HIS A 91 -1.09 0.46 1.67
C HIS A 91 -0.65 -0.73 2.52
N ILE A 92 -1.29 -1.88 2.33
CA ILE A 92 -1.00 -3.12 3.03
C ILE A 92 -0.77 -4.27 2.06
N VAL A 93 -0.02 -5.26 2.50
CA VAL A 93 0.12 -6.56 1.87
C VAL A 93 -0.12 -7.64 2.92
N THR A 94 -0.86 -8.69 2.56
CA THR A 94 -1.05 -9.87 3.40
C THR A 94 -0.28 -11.06 2.85
N LYS A 95 0.30 -11.88 3.76
CA LYS A 95 0.95 -13.15 3.41
C LYS A 95 0.69 -14.17 4.50
N GLY A 96 -0.22 -15.12 4.25
CA GLY A 96 -0.76 -15.95 5.32
C GLY A 96 -1.36 -15.05 6.40
N THR A 97 -1.03 -15.28 7.68
CA THR A 97 -1.47 -14.42 8.79
C THR A 97 -0.59 -13.20 9.02
N THR A 98 0.41 -12.93 8.17
CA THR A 98 1.28 -11.76 8.30
C THR A 98 0.68 -10.56 7.57
N LEU A 99 0.61 -9.42 8.27
CA LEU A 99 0.25 -8.11 7.75
C LEU A 99 1.51 -7.26 7.63
N TYR A 100 1.78 -6.77 6.42
CA TYR A 100 2.75 -5.72 6.17
C TYR A 100 2.01 -4.41 5.92
N THR A 101 2.31 -3.38 6.70
CA THR A 101 1.66 -2.06 6.57
C THR A 101 2.70 -1.00 6.22
N LEU A 102 2.50 -0.33 5.09
CA LEU A 102 3.26 0.84 4.70
C LEU A 102 2.57 2.10 5.24
N HIS A 103 3.34 2.90 5.97
CA HIS A 103 2.88 4.07 6.69
C HIS A 103 3.34 5.34 5.97
N GLU A 104 2.39 6.12 5.48
CA GLU A 104 2.64 7.32 4.69
C GLU A 104 3.37 8.38 5.51
N LEU A 105 2.89 8.69 6.72
CA LEU A 105 3.38 9.82 7.51
C LEU A 105 4.73 9.52 8.15
N SER A 106 4.94 8.29 8.63
CA SER A 106 6.19 7.89 9.28
C SER A 106 7.25 7.34 8.33
N ASN A 107 6.94 7.10 7.05
CA ASN A 107 7.82 6.43 6.08
C ASN A 107 8.39 5.09 6.58
N THR A 108 7.57 4.34 7.33
CA THR A 108 7.95 3.03 7.86
C THR A 108 7.12 1.91 7.24
N LEU A 109 7.73 0.73 7.15
CA LEU A 109 7.05 -0.52 6.86
C LEU A 109 7.06 -1.36 8.13
N THR A 110 5.89 -1.79 8.59
CA THR A 110 5.75 -2.63 9.78
C THR A 110 5.26 -4.03 9.43
N GLN A 111 5.56 -4.98 10.32
CA GLN A 111 5.06 -6.35 10.27
C GLN A 111 4.26 -6.64 11.54
N GLN A 112 3.04 -7.15 11.40
CA GLN A 112 2.18 -7.62 12.49
C GLN A 112 1.54 -8.96 12.12
N THR A 113 1.08 -9.72 13.12
CA THR A 113 0.20 -10.88 12.89
C THR A 113 -1.24 -10.40 12.83
N ILE A 114 -2.00 -10.84 11.84
CA ILE A 114 -3.45 -10.62 11.75
C ILE A 114 -4.11 -11.50 12.83
N PRO A 115 -4.76 -10.90 13.85
CA PRO A 115 -5.43 -11.67 14.88
C PRO A 115 -6.71 -12.29 14.32
N SER A 116 -7.16 -13.41 14.90
CA SER A 116 -8.46 -14.00 14.57
C SER A 116 -9.59 -12.96 14.65
N LEU A 117 -10.59 -13.08 13.79
CA LEU A 117 -11.75 -12.19 13.82
C LEU A 117 -12.44 -12.25 15.19
N GLY A 118 -12.82 -11.09 15.71
CA GLY A 118 -13.43 -10.96 17.04
C GLY A 118 -12.44 -11.00 18.22
N SER A 119 -11.14 -11.20 17.98
CA SER A 119 -10.14 -11.05 19.03
C SER A 119 -10.12 -9.62 19.57
N THR A 120 -10.10 -9.49 20.89
CA THR A 120 -9.95 -8.19 21.57
C THR A 120 -8.48 -7.82 21.80
N THR A 121 -7.55 -8.75 21.57
CA THR A 121 -6.11 -8.54 21.75
C THR A 121 -5.51 -7.93 20.49
N GLN A 122 -4.87 -6.77 20.63
CA GLN A 122 -4.15 -6.13 19.53
C GLN A 122 -2.74 -6.73 19.38
N PRO A 123 -2.33 -7.12 18.15
CA PRO A 123 -1.01 -7.69 17.92
C PRO A 123 0.08 -6.60 18.04
N PRO A 124 1.21 -6.88 18.71
CA PRO A 124 2.34 -5.96 18.71
C PRO A 124 2.98 -5.88 17.32
N VAL A 125 3.65 -4.76 17.02
CA VAL A 125 4.53 -4.66 15.86
C VAL A 125 5.73 -5.58 16.07
N ALA A 126 5.83 -6.62 15.23
CA ALA A 126 6.88 -7.63 15.31
C ALA A 126 8.19 -7.16 14.68
N ALA A 127 8.12 -6.32 13.65
CA ALA A 127 9.27 -5.69 13.01
C ALA A 127 8.87 -4.34 12.40
N SER A 128 9.83 -3.43 12.29
CA SER A 128 9.67 -2.11 11.68
C SER A 128 10.96 -1.72 10.97
N VAL A 129 10.86 -1.12 9.80
CA VAL A 129 12.00 -0.56 9.07
C VAL A 129 11.61 0.74 8.39
N SER A 130 12.50 1.72 8.37
CA SER A 130 12.33 2.93 7.56
C SER A 130 12.56 2.59 6.08
N ILE A 131 11.73 3.11 5.19
CA ILE A 131 11.92 3.02 3.74
C ILE A 131 12.67 4.22 3.16
N VAL A 132 13.01 5.21 4.01
CA VAL A 132 13.71 6.43 3.59
C VAL A 132 15.11 6.07 3.02
N PRO A 133 15.46 6.50 1.80
CA PRO A 133 16.80 6.37 1.24
C PRO A 133 17.83 7.07 2.14
N SER A 134 18.95 6.41 2.39
CA SER A 134 20.01 6.96 3.25
C SER A 134 20.65 8.24 2.70
N ASP A 135 20.53 8.46 1.39
CA ASP A 135 21.02 9.60 0.64
C ASP A 135 19.93 10.66 0.40
N SER A 136 18.76 10.56 1.06
CA SER A 136 17.71 11.59 0.95
C SER A 136 18.17 12.91 1.58
N PRO A 137 18.08 14.05 0.85
CA PRO A 137 18.42 15.37 1.38
C PRO A 137 17.34 15.93 2.31
N ASN A 138 16.11 15.41 2.27
CA ASN A 138 14.95 15.91 3.00
C ASN A 138 14.11 14.77 3.62
N PRO A 139 14.72 13.89 4.45
CA PRO A 139 14.09 12.65 4.91
C PRO A 139 12.79 12.84 5.70
N SER A 140 12.58 14.00 6.33
CA SER A 140 11.38 14.33 7.11
C SER A 140 10.20 14.84 6.27
N SER A 141 10.41 15.15 4.99
CA SER A 141 9.37 15.70 4.09
C SER A 141 8.79 14.64 3.15
N LEU A 142 9.28 13.41 3.23
CA LEU A 142 8.81 12.32 2.39
C LEU A 142 7.46 11.80 2.86
N GLY A 143 6.72 11.18 1.95
CA GLY A 143 5.61 10.30 2.30
C GLY A 143 5.78 8.95 1.63
N ALA A 144 5.42 7.86 2.30
CA ALA A 144 5.34 6.56 1.64
C ALA A 144 4.11 6.53 0.71
N ALA A 145 4.20 5.78 -0.39
CA ALA A 145 3.12 5.67 -1.36
C ALA A 145 2.74 4.20 -1.62
N GLU A 146 3.34 3.53 -2.59
CA GLU A 146 2.89 2.23 -3.04
C GLU A 146 3.59 1.10 -2.28
N LEU A 147 2.87 0.01 -2.01
CA LEU A 147 3.41 -1.23 -1.43
C LEU A 147 2.92 -2.42 -2.24
N PHE A 148 3.82 -3.31 -2.65
CA PHE A 148 3.47 -4.56 -3.28
C PHE A 148 4.51 -5.65 -3.01
N VAL A 149 4.07 -6.90 -3.07
CA VAL A 149 4.92 -8.08 -2.92
C VAL A 149 5.18 -8.70 -4.28
N SER A 150 6.44 -9.08 -4.52
CA SER A 150 6.82 -9.76 -5.76
C SER A 150 6.40 -11.23 -5.79
N PRO A 151 6.06 -11.78 -6.96
CA PRO A 151 5.95 -13.22 -7.12
C PRO A 151 7.35 -13.87 -7.08
N VAL A 152 7.36 -15.18 -6.81
CA VAL A 152 8.55 -16.03 -6.90
C VAL A 152 8.56 -16.74 -8.24
N SER A 153 9.71 -16.75 -8.91
CA SER A 153 9.93 -17.47 -10.17
C SER A 153 11.35 -18.01 -10.25
N SER A 154 11.69 -18.74 -11.32
CA SER A 154 13.07 -19.19 -11.56
C SER A 154 14.05 -18.01 -11.71
N ALA A 155 13.61 -16.90 -12.32
CA ALA A 155 14.41 -15.68 -12.43
C ALA A 155 14.48 -14.89 -11.12
N PHE A 156 13.43 -14.96 -10.29
CA PHE A 156 13.29 -14.24 -9.03
C PHE A 156 12.94 -15.21 -7.89
N PRO A 157 13.92 -16.00 -7.40
CA PRO A 157 13.64 -17.06 -6.43
C PRO A 157 13.30 -16.54 -5.02
N THR A 158 13.60 -15.27 -4.74
CA THR A 158 13.34 -14.63 -3.45
C THR A 158 12.22 -13.62 -3.60
N GLN A 159 11.27 -13.68 -2.67
CA GLN A 159 10.20 -12.71 -2.56
C GLN A 159 10.68 -11.47 -1.78
N TYR A 160 10.42 -10.30 -2.35
CA TYR A 160 10.66 -8.99 -1.74
C TYR A 160 9.37 -8.17 -1.73
N LEU A 161 9.27 -7.28 -0.74
CA LEU A 161 8.37 -6.13 -0.80
C LEU A 161 9.07 -4.97 -1.50
N TYR A 162 8.31 -4.22 -2.27
CA TYR A 162 8.75 -2.98 -2.91
C TYR A 162 7.85 -1.87 -2.38
N ALA A 163 8.46 -0.87 -1.78
CA ALA A 163 7.76 0.27 -1.21
C ALA A 163 8.27 1.56 -1.88
N THR A 164 7.37 2.43 -2.34
CA THR A 164 7.77 3.71 -2.92
C THR A 164 7.65 4.83 -1.90
N ASN A 165 8.48 5.86 -2.05
CA ASN A 165 8.31 7.13 -1.37
C ASN A 165 8.01 8.25 -2.38
N ARG A 166 7.61 9.41 -1.88
CA ARG A 166 7.33 10.61 -2.65
C ARG A 166 7.75 11.87 -1.91
N GLY A 167 8.12 12.90 -2.66
CA GLY A 167 8.49 14.21 -2.12
C GLY A 167 10.00 14.40 -1.92
N ASP A 168 10.81 13.52 -2.51
CA ASP A 168 12.26 13.73 -2.58
C ASP A 168 12.62 14.52 -3.86
N THR A 169 13.87 14.97 -3.95
CA THR A 169 14.51 15.46 -5.19
C THR A 169 14.44 14.44 -6.33
N SER A 170 14.58 13.16 -6.02
CA SER A 170 14.19 12.04 -6.88
C SER A 170 13.58 10.95 -6.01
N ASP A 171 12.32 10.64 -6.23
CA ASP A 171 11.65 9.58 -5.48
C ASP A 171 12.29 8.21 -5.73
N ALA A 172 12.07 7.27 -4.81
CA ALA A 172 12.76 5.99 -4.77
C ALA A 172 11.81 4.82 -4.56
N VAL A 173 12.23 3.65 -5.02
CA VAL A 173 11.69 2.35 -4.64
C VAL A 173 12.64 1.71 -3.64
N ALA A 174 12.20 1.49 -2.40
CA ALA A 174 12.87 0.66 -1.41
C ALA A 174 12.52 -0.81 -1.65
N ILE A 175 13.53 -1.67 -1.71
CA ILE A 175 13.38 -3.13 -1.85
C ILE A 175 13.64 -3.73 -0.48
N VAL A 176 12.65 -4.43 0.07
CA VAL A 176 12.68 -4.94 1.44
C VAL A 176 12.61 -6.46 1.45
N SER A 177 13.62 -7.08 2.04
CA SER A 177 13.63 -8.50 2.38
C SER A 177 12.70 -8.76 3.55
N ILE A 178 11.90 -9.82 3.42
CA ILE A 178 10.96 -10.33 4.44
C ILE A 178 11.41 -11.68 5.01
N ALA A 179 12.69 -12.03 4.85
CA ALA A 179 13.23 -13.30 5.31
C ALA A 179 13.22 -13.39 6.85
N ASN A 180 13.02 -14.61 7.36
CA ASN A 180 13.09 -14.92 8.80
C ASN A 180 12.18 -14.05 9.68
N ASN A 181 11.01 -13.64 9.17
CA ASN A 181 10.08 -12.74 9.87
C ASN A 181 10.69 -11.39 10.27
N THR A 182 11.72 -10.93 9.56
CA THR A 182 12.35 -9.62 9.75
C THR A 182 12.13 -8.73 8.53
N LEU A 183 12.24 -7.41 8.74
CA LEU A 183 12.22 -6.43 7.66
C LEU A 183 13.62 -5.83 7.49
N LYS A 184 14.20 -5.98 6.31
CA LYS A 184 15.51 -5.38 5.98
C LYS A 184 15.47 -4.76 4.59
N VAL A 185 15.76 -3.47 4.50
CA VAL A 185 16.00 -2.83 3.21
C VAL A 185 17.29 -3.41 2.61
N VAL A 186 17.19 -3.91 1.39
CA VAL A 186 18.30 -4.51 0.62
C VAL A 186 18.71 -3.68 -0.58
N GLY A 187 17.97 -2.62 -0.89
CA GLY A 187 18.33 -1.65 -1.91
C GLY A 187 17.32 -0.52 -2.02
N HIS A 188 17.79 0.60 -2.56
CA HIS A 188 16.96 1.71 -3.02
C HIS A 188 17.29 1.95 -4.49
N VAL A 189 16.26 2.19 -5.30
CA VAL A 189 16.45 2.61 -6.70
C VAL A 189 15.73 3.93 -6.92
N ARG A 190 16.50 4.95 -7.33
CA ARG A 190 15.96 6.25 -7.72
C ARG A 190 15.16 6.09 -9.00
N THR A 191 13.94 6.61 -8.98
CA THR A 191 12.96 6.45 -10.06
C THR A 191 13.17 7.45 -11.19
N GLY A 192 13.83 8.57 -10.91
CA GLY A 192 13.92 9.69 -11.84
C GLY A 192 12.56 10.31 -12.18
N VAL A 193 11.52 10.08 -11.36
CA VAL A 193 10.23 10.77 -11.46
C VAL A 193 9.99 11.65 -10.23
N ASN A 194 9.04 12.58 -10.33
CA ASN A 194 8.64 13.42 -9.21
C ASN A 194 7.21 13.09 -8.74
N PHE A 195 7.10 12.86 -7.44
CA PHE A 195 5.88 12.56 -6.71
C PHE A 195 5.23 11.24 -7.13
N VAL A 196 5.89 10.10 -6.85
CA VAL A 196 5.38 8.76 -7.13
C VAL A 196 4.02 8.56 -6.49
N ARG A 197 3.01 8.28 -7.30
CA ARG A 197 1.64 8.10 -6.83
C ARG A 197 0.93 6.86 -7.35
N GLY A 198 1.51 6.19 -8.35
CA GLY A 198 1.07 4.89 -8.80
C GLY A 198 2.26 4.03 -9.20
N ALA A 199 2.21 2.74 -8.88
CA ALA A 199 3.22 1.77 -9.27
C ALA A 199 2.61 0.38 -9.26
N ALA A 200 3.04 -0.49 -10.18
CA ALA A 200 2.56 -1.86 -10.25
C ALA A 200 3.60 -2.79 -10.87
N LEU A 201 3.80 -3.95 -10.26
CA LEU A 201 4.50 -5.07 -10.90
C LEU A 201 3.66 -5.62 -12.06
N SER A 202 4.32 -6.04 -13.13
CA SER A 202 3.68 -6.77 -14.21
C SER A 202 3.10 -8.10 -13.70
N PRO A 203 2.09 -8.66 -14.36
CA PRO A 203 1.60 -10.01 -14.06
C PRO A 203 2.67 -11.09 -14.27
N GLY A 204 2.34 -12.32 -13.91
CA GLY A 204 3.21 -13.48 -14.11
C GLY A 204 4.38 -13.51 -13.12
N ASP A 205 5.61 -13.49 -13.64
CA ASP A 205 6.84 -13.50 -12.84
C ASP A 205 7.21 -12.12 -12.27
N GLY A 206 6.39 -11.10 -12.57
CA GLY A 206 6.63 -9.73 -12.15
C GLY A 206 7.90 -9.15 -12.71
N LYS A 207 8.35 -9.54 -13.91
CA LYS A 207 9.61 -9.07 -14.50
C LYS A 207 9.72 -7.55 -14.60
N TYR A 208 8.61 -6.84 -14.77
CA TYR A 208 8.62 -5.39 -14.93
C TYR A 208 7.93 -4.69 -13.76
N LEU A 209 8.39 -3.48 -13.45
CA LEU A 209 7.75 -2.55 -12.51
C LEU A 209 7.49 -1.23 -13.25
N ALA A 210 6.22 -0.85 -13.34
CA ALA A 210 5.84 0.48 -13.80
C ALA A 210 5.73 1.44 -12.61
N VAL A 211 6.24 2.66 -12.76
CA VAL A 211 6.21 3.73 -11.74
C VAL A 211 5.75 5.03 -12.38
N ALA A 212 4.75 5.68 -11.79
CA ALA A 212 4.13 6.92 -12.27
C ALA A 212 4.44 8.10 -11.33
N GLY A 213 5.05 9.15 -11.89
CA GLY A 213 5.28 10.43 -11.22
C GLY A 213 4.13 11.40 -11.47
N GLN A 214 3.35 11.68 -10.44
CA GLN A 214 2.20 12.59 -10.54
C GLN A 214 2.64 13.98 -11.02
N ASN A 215 3.72 14.52 -10.46
CA ASN A 215 4.12 15.90 -10.73
C ASN A 215 4.99 16.02 -11.99
N SER A 216 5.80 15.00 -12.30
CA SER A 216 6.62 15.01 -13.51
C SER A 216 5.85 14.65 -14.77
N GLY A 217 4.70 13.97 -14.65
CA GLY A 217 3.96 13.50 -15.83
C GLY A 217 4.64 12.32 -16.55
N ASP A 218 5.56 11.64 -15.85
CA ASP A 218 6.30 10.51 -16.36
C ASP A 218 5.72 9.18 -15.90
N VAL A 219 5.77 8.17 -16.76
CA VAL A 219 5.68 6.77 -16.38
C VAL A 219 6.93 6.04 -16.86
N VAL A 220 7.59 5.37 -15.93
CA VAL A 220 8.86 4.65 -16.15
C VAL A 220 8.63 3.16 -15.97
N ILE A 221 9.16 2.36 -16.89
CA ILE A 221 9.18 0.91 -16.79
C ILE A 221 10.59 0.46 -16.41
N PHE A 222 10.68 -0.22 -15.29
CA PHE A 222 11.89 -0.89 -14.81
C PHE A 222 11.81 -2.39 -15.07
N GLU A 223 12.91 -3.00 -15.52
CA GLU A 223 13.13 -4.45 -15.44
C GLU A 223 13.71 -4.80 -14.06
N ARG A 224 13.15 -5.81 -13.40
CA ARG A 224 13.74 -6.40 -12.20
C ARG A 224 14.98 -7.19 -12.59
N ILE A 225 16.09 -6.88 -11.94
CA ILE A 225 17.40 -7.49 -12.15
C ILE A 225 17.98 -8.01 -10.83
N ASN A 226 19.13 -8.67 -10.89
CA ASN A 226 19.86 -9.15 -9.70
C ASN A 226 18.99 -10.01 -8.77
N LYS A 227 18.21 -10.95 -9.34
CA LYS A 227 17.28 -11.80 -8.59
C LYS A 227 16.22 -11.02 -7.79
N GLY A 228 15.93 -9.77 -8.20
CA GLY A 228 14.90 -8.92 -7.61
C GLY A 228 15.45 -7.78 -6.74
N THR A 229 16.74 -7.73 -6.45
CA THR A 229 17.32 -6.67 -5.61
C THR A 229 17.77 -5.43 -6.38
N GLY A 230 17.52 -5.38 -7.69
CA GLY A 230 17.77 -4.20 -8.51
C GLY A 230 16.66 -3.94 -9.51
N LEU A 231 16.60 -2.71 -10.00
CA LEU A 231 15.69 -2.23 -11.03
C LEU A 231 16.50 -1.48 -12.08
N LYS A 232 16.28 -1.78 -13.37
CA LYS A 232 16.92 -1.11 -14.50
C LYS A 232 15.85 -0.45 -15.35
N GLU A 233 15.92 0.87 -15.55
CA GLU A 233 15.03 1.56 -16.47
C GLU A 233 15.19 1.01 -17.89
N ILE A 234 14.08 0.66 -18.53
CA ILE A 234 14.04 0.13 -19.90
C ILE A 234 13.13 0.90 -20.84
N ALA A 235 12.19 1.70 -20.30
CA ALA A 235 11.32 2.56 -21.08
C ALA A 235 10.79 3.71 -20.22
N ARG A 236 10.47 4.82 -20.87
CA ARG A 236 9.85 6.00 -20.27
C ARG A 236 8.87 6.62 -21.25
N VAL A 237 7.73 7.05 -20.75
CA VAL A 237 6.82 7.97 -21.43
C VAL A 237 6.66 9.22 -20.57
N SER A 238 6.64 10.38 -21.22
CA SER A 238 6.58 11.70 -20.59
C SER A 238 5.42 12.51 -21.15
N GLY A 239 5.06 13.59 -20.46
CA GLY A 239 4.01 14.52 -20.90
C GLY A 239 2.59 14.04 -20.58
N LEU A 240 2.43 13.05 -19.68
CA LEU A 240 1.13 12.64 -19.18
C LEU A 240 0.63 13.62 -18.13
N THR A 241 -0.68 13.86 -18.11
CA THR A 241 -1.29 14.72 -17.08
C THR A 241 -1.48 13.91 -15.80
N GLN A 242 -0.61 14.15 -14.80
CA GLN A 242 -0.73 13.61 -13.44
C GLN A 242 -1.07 12.10 -13.37
N PRO A 243 -0.21 11.21 -13.91
CA PRO A 243 -0.46 9.77 -13.82
C PRO A 243 -0.37 9.32 -12.35
N THR A 244 -1.43 8.70 -11.84
CA THR A 244 -1.56 8.32 -10.42
C THR A 244 -1.96 6.86 -10.19
N SER A 245 -2.20 6.10 -11.25
CA SER A 245 -2.55 4.68 -11.16
C SER A 245 -1.99 3.94 -12.36
N ILE A 246 -1.66 2.67 -12.16
CA ILE A 246 -1.13 1.79 -13.18
C ILE A 246 -1.91 0.49 -13.14
N THR A 247 -2.31 0.00 -14.31
CA THR A 247 -2.91 -1.33 -14.49
C THR A 247 -2.26 -1.97 -15.70
N TRP A 248 -1.77 -3.18 -15.52
CA TRP A 248 -1.31 -4.04 -16.60
C TRP A 248 -2.52 -4.81 -17.14
N LEU A 249 -2.71 -4.81 -18.46
CA LEU A 249 -3.82 -5.48 -19.16
C LEU A 249 -3.37 -6.81 -19.76
#